data_AF-A0A5S4ZS92-F1
#
_entry.id   AF-A0A5S4ZS92-F1
#
_cell.length_a   1.000
_cell.length_b   1.000
_cell.length_c   1.000
_cell.angle_alpha   90.00
_cell.angle_beta   90.00
_cell.angle_gamma   90.00
#
_symmetry.space_group_name_H-M   'P 1'
#
loop_
_entity.id
_entity.type
_entity.pdbx_description
1 polymer ?
#
loop_
_entity_poly.entity_id
_entity_poly.type
_entity_poly.pdbx_seq_one_letter_code
_entity_poly.pdbx_strand_id
1 'polypeptide(L)'
;MQTANVLEFPTVDDQHVMRAAVDTFLSTQTGKTREIMLKTIRAVLDRYHITKFSFADYYVYATREPKWSLIKARHIIKEDNCPGCGEHIYTYKSNVRILSIEENPHYHYVTYGCRCGQVFGKWEPAAGQEH
;
A
#
# COMPACT_ATOMS: atom_id res chain seq x y z
N MET A 1 -41.47 -4.57 4.15
CA MET A 1 -40.51 -4.16 3.10
C MET A 1 -39.12 -4.34 3.69
N GLN A 2 -38.34 -5.30 3.20
CA GLN A 2 -36.92 -5.40 3.55
C GLN A 2 -36.21 -4.28 2.80
N THR A 3 -35.82 -3.22 3.51
CA THR A 3 -34.86 -2.24 3.02
C THR A 3 -33.55 -2.97 2.78
N ALA A 4 -33.11 -3.08 1.53
CA ALA A 4 -31.75 -3.48 1.24
C ALA A 4 -30.83 -2.53 2.01
N ASN A 5 -30.00 -3.06 2.91
CA ASN A 5 -28.91 -2.28 3.53
C ASN A 5 -27.94 -1.92 2.41
N VAL A 6 -28.16 -0.76 1.78
CA VAL A 6 -27.18 -0.17 0.88
C VAL A 6 -26.00 0.21 1.76
N LEU A 7 -24.97 -0.64 1.78
CA LEU A 7 -23.71 -0.31 2.43
C LEU A 7 -23.19 0.97 1.79
N GLU A 8 -23.02 2.01 2.59
CA GLU A 8 -22.42 3.24 2.10
C GLU A 8 -21.00 2.94 1.60
N PHE A 9 -20.68 3.46 0.42
CA PHE A 9 -19.37 3.28 -0.21
C PHE A 9 -18.57 4.57 -0.09
N PRO A 10 -17.22 4.51 0.01
CA PRO A 10 -16.40 5.71 0.07
C PRO A 10 -16.71 6.69 -1.05
N THR A 11 -17.05 7.92 -0.68
CA THR A 11 -17.30 9.00 -1.64
C THR A 11 -16.04 9.33 -2.45
N VAL A 12 -16.19 10.11 -3.52
CA VAL A 12 -15.05 10.59 -4.31
C VAL A 12 -14.06 11.36 -3.42
N ASP A 13 -14.54 12.14 -2.46
CA ASP A 13 -13.69 12.90 -1.54
C ASP A 13 -12.93 11.97 -0.59
N ASP A 14 -13.57 10.93 -0.04
CA ASP A 14 -12.89 9.94 0.79
C ASP A 14 -11.83 9.15 0.00
N GLN A 15 -12.11 8.84 -1.28
CA GLN A 15 -11.15 8.22 -2.18
C GLN A 15 -9.95 9.14 -2.45
N HIS A 16 -10.18 10.44 -2.64
CA HIS A 16 -9.12 11.44 -2.78
C HIS A 16 -8.29 11.57 -1.50
N VAL A 17 -8.91 11.55 -0.33
CA VAL A 17 -8.20 11.58 0.96
C VAL A 17 -7.26 10.39 1.09
N MET A 18 -7.74 9.17 0.79
CA MET A 18 -6.90 7.98 0.81
C MET A 18 -5.74 8.07 -0.20
N ARG A 19 -6.01 8.53 -1.42
CA ARG A 19 -4.97 8.68 -2.46
C ARG A 19 -3.93 9.74 -2.10
N ALA A 20 -4.37 10.92 -1.69
CA ALA A 20 -3.49 12.01 -1.29
C ALA A 20 -2.58 11.62 -0.11
N ALA A 21 -3.07 10.79 0.81
CA ALA A 21 -2.27 10.26 1.90
C ALA A 21 -1.12 9.35 1.40
N VAL A 22 -1.41 8.50 0.40
CA VAL A 22 -0.38 7.67 -0.27
C VAL A 22 0.61 8.56 -1.01
N ASP A 23 0.13 9.48 -1.85
CA ASP A 23 0.99 10.38 -2.64
C ASP A 23 1.90 11.24 -1.75
N THR A 24 1.38 11.71 -0.61
CA THR A 24 2.15 12.45 0.39
C THR A 24 3.27 11.57 0.97
N PHE A 25 3.00 10.30 1.29
CA PHE A 25 4.05 9.40 1.73
C PHE A 25 5.07 9.12 0.62
N LEU A 26 4.63 8.84 -0.61
CA LEU A 26 5.53 8.54 -1.72
C LEU A 26 6.47 9.71 -2.03
N SER A 27 5.98 10.95 -1.97
CA SER A 27 6.78 12.16 -2.18
C SER A 27 7.80 12.41 -1.05
N THR A 28 7.36 12.28 0.21
CA THR A 28 8.16 12.67 1.39
C THR A 28 9.03 11.56 1.99
N GLN A 29 8.55 10.32 1.96
CA GLN A 29 9.23 9.09 2.41
C GLN A 29 9.71 9.10 3.86
N THR A 30 8.97 9.77 4.75
CA THR A 30 9.30 9.83 6.18
C THR A 30 8.47 8.83 6.99
N GLY A 31 8.96 8.43 8.17
CA GLY A 31 8.19 7.59 9.10
C GLY A 31 6.88 8.24 9.54
N LYS A 32 6.89 9.56 9.79
CA LYS A 32 5.70 10.32 10.19
C LYS A 32 4.62 10.32 9.12
N THR A 33 4.99 10.52 7.85
CA THR A 33 4.03 10.50 6.74
C THR A 33 3.52 9.09 6.45
N ARG A 34 4.33 8.06 6.69
CA ARG A 34 3.88 6.65 6.65
C ARG A 34 2.79 6.39 7.68
N GLU A 35 3.02 6.79 8.93
CA GLU A 35 2.05 6.62 10.01
C GLU A 35 0.72 7.33 9.71
N ILE A 36 0.79 8.60 9.28
CA ILE A 36 -0.39 9.38 8.89
C ILE A 36 -1.12 8.69 7.75
N MET A 37 -0.40 8.24 6.70
CA MET A 37 -0.99 7.52 5.58
C MET A 37 -1.81 6.31 6.02
N LEU A 38 -1.22 5.44 6.85
CA LEU A 38 -1.89 4.21 7.28
C LEU A 38 -3.10 4.49 8.16
N LYS A 39 -3.02 5.47 9.06
CA LYS A 39 -4.14 5.87 9.94
C LYS A 39 -5.27 6.55 9.18
N THR A 40 -4.95 7.42 8.23
CA THR A 40 -5.95 8.11 7.39
C THR A 40 -6.74 7.11 6.56
N ILE A 41 -6.04 6.18 5.89
CA ILE A 41 -6.69 5.10 5.14
C ILE A 41 -7.59 4.28 6.07
N ARG A 42 -7.10 3.92 7.25
CA ARG A 42 -7.89 3.15 8.22
C ARG A 42 -9.16 3.87 8.65
N ALA A 43 -9.08 5.17 8.95
CA ALA A 43 -10.24 5.96 9.36
C ALA A 43 -11.35 5.97 8.30
N VAL A 44 -10.98 6.05 7.02
CA VAL A 44 -11.94 5.95 5.91
C VAL A 44 -12.58 4.55 5.86
N LEU A 45 -11.77 3.49 5.93
CA LEU A 45 -12.28 2.12 5.92
C LEU A 45 -13.25 1.85 7.10
N ASP A 46 -12.92 2.35 8.29
CA ASP A 46 -13.76 2.21 9.49
C ASP A 46 -15.08 2.97 9.37
N ARG A 47 -15.07 4.19 8.80
CA ARG A 47 -16.28 5.00 8.56
C ARG A 47 -17.31 4.25 7.73
N TYR A 48 -16.85 3.49 6.73
CA TYR A 48 -17.72 2.74 5.81
C TYR A 48 -17.89 1.27 6.20
N HIS A 49 -17.35 0.84 7.34
CA HIS A 49 -17.38 -0.55 7.80
C HIS A 49 -16.88 -1.58 6.77
N ILE A 50 -15.92 -1.17 5.92
CA ILE A 50 -15.31 -2.03 4.90
C ILE A 50 -13.89 -2.43 5.32
N THR A 51 -13.48 -3.63 4.96
CA THR A 51 -12.13 -4.14 5.27
C THR A 51 -11.14 -3.94 4.13
N LYS A 52 -11.63 -3.54 2.95
CA LYS A 52 -10.83 -3.41 1.73
C LYS A 52 -11.43 -2.34 0.82
N PHE A 53 -10.55 -1.53 0.23
CA PHE A 53 -10.89 -0.67 -0.91
C PHE A 53 -9.84 -0.84 -2.01
N SER A 54 -10.24 -0.57 -3.26
CA SER A 54 -9.39 -0.81 -4.42
C SER A 54 -9.14 0.45 -5.24
N PHE A 55 -7.87 0.72 -5.54
CA PHE A 55 -7.42 1.66 -6.55
C PHE A 55 -6.99 0.92 -7.82
N ALA A 56 -6.55 1.66 -8.84
CA ALA A 56 -6.07 1.09 -10.10
C ALA A 56 -4.83 0.19 -9.89
N ASP A 57 -3.88 0.66 -9.08
CA ASP A 57 -2.54 0.06 -8.97
C ASP A 57 -2.31 -0.69 -7.66
N TYR A 58 -3.17 -0.48 -6.66
CA TYR A 58 -3.05 -1.10 -5.35
C TYR A 58 -4.40 -1.25 -4.65
N TYR A 59 -4.40 -2.07 -3.61
CA TYR A 59 -5.48 -2.23 -2.66
C TYR A 59 -5.06 -1.65 -1.31
N VAL A 60 -6.03 -1.18 -0.56
CA VAL A 60 -5.87 -0.84 0.86
C VAL A 60 -6.73 -1.78 1.69
N TYR A 61 -6.21 -2.24 2.82
CA TYR A 61 -6.93 -3.14 3.73
C TYR A 61 -6.86 -2.64 5.16
N ALA A 62 -7.93 -2.87 5.90
CA ALA A 62 -7.95 -2.75 7.34
C ALA A 62 -7.13 -3.90 7.95
N THR A 63 -6.18 -3.60 8.83
CA THR A 63 -5.47 -4.64 9.60
C THR A 63 -6.36 -5.21 10.69
N ARG A 64 -6.01 -6.40 11.21
CA ARG A 64 -6.62 -6.94 12.43
C ARG A 64 -6.34 -6.06 13.64
N GLU A 65 -5.13 -5.51 13.72
CA GLU A 65 -4.82 -4.49 14.72
C GLU A 65 -5.67 -3.24 14.46
N PRO A 66 -6.39 -2.72 15.47
CA PRO A 66 -7.13 -1.48 15.33
C PRO A 66 -6.21 -0.33 14.91
N LYS A 67 -6.74 0.67 14.18
CA LYS A 67 -6.07 1.92 13.79
C LYS A 67 -5.07 1.84 12.63
N TRP A 68 -4.65 0.67 12.21
CA TRP A 68 -3.75 0.54 11.07
C TRP A 68 -4.47 0.00 9.82
N SER A 69 -3.85 0.31 8.69
CA SER A 69 -4.16 -0.28 7.40
C SER A 69 -2.89 -0.86 6.80
N LEU A 70 -3.02 -1.62 5.72
CA LEU A 70 -1.92 -2.07 4.89
C LEU A 70 -2.25 -1.79 3.42
N ILE A 71 -1.21 -1.65 2.61
CA ILE A 71 -1.30 -1.45 1.16
C ILE A 71 -0.78 -2.71 0.48
N LYS A 72 -1.49 -3.23 -0.53
CA LYS A 72 -1.05 -4.37 -1.34
C LYS A 72 -1.03 -3.96 -2.81
N ALA A 73 0.12 -4.06 -3.48
CA ALA A 73 0.18 -3.80 -4.91
C ALA A 73 -0.69 -4.78 -5.71
N ARG A 74 -1.18 -4.33 -6.86
CA ARG A 74 -1.86 -5.16 -7.87
C ARG A 74 -0.88 -5.75 -8.88
N HIS A 75 0.07 -4.94 -9.32
CA HIS A 75 1.06 -5.35 -10.32
C HIS A 75 2.31 -5.89 -9.63
N ILE A 76 2.82 -7.02 -10.12
CA ILE A 76 4.03 -7.67 -9.60
C ILE A 76 5.13 -7.55 -10.67
N ILE A 77 6.31 -7.07 -10.27
CA ILE A 77 7.50 -7.01 -11.12
C ILE A 77 8.47 -8.14 -10.80
N LYS A 78 9.34 -8.49 -11.75
CA LYS A 78 10.45 -9.44 -11.53
C LYS A 78 11.79 -8.74 -11.45
N GLU A 79 11.89 -7.57 -12.07
CA GLU A 79 13.06 -6.73 -12.18
C GLU A 79 13.38 -6.04 -10.85
N ASP A 80 14.58 -5.44 -10.76
CA ASP A 80 15.06 -4.74 -9.57
C ASP A 80 14.90 -3.22 -9.70
N ASN A 81 14.09 -2.77 -10.67
CA ASN A 81 13.87 -1.37 -10.99
C ASN A 81 12.38 -1.01 -10.86
N CYS A 82 12.12 0.22 -10.43
CA CYS A 82 10.78 0.78 -10.45
C CYS A 82 10.23 0.79 -11.89
N PRO A 83 9.02 0.26 -12.15
CA PRO A 83 8.45 0.19 -13.50
C PRO A 83 8.07 1.57 -14.08
N GLY A 84 8.01 2.62 -13.26
CA GLY A 84 7.67 3.98 -13.71
C GLY A 84 8.88 4.81 -14.13
N CYS A 85 9.94 4.81 -13.33
CA CYS A 85 11.10 5.69 -13.55
C CYS A 85 12.44 4.96 -13.67
N GLY A 86 12.47 3.63 -13.57
CA GLY A 86 13.70 2.83 -13.66
C GLY A 86 14.62 2.89 -12.43
N GLU A 87 14.23 3.60 -11.36
CA GLU A 87 15.02 3.68 -10.12
C GLU A 87 15.28 2.27 -9.54
N HIS A 88 16.54 1.96 -9.21
CA HIS A 88 16.90 0.67 -8.63
C HIS A 88 16.42 0.56 -7.17
N ILE A 89 15.79 -0.57 -6.84
CA ILE A 89 15.09 -0.77 -5.55
C ILE A 89 16.07 -0.85 -4.38
N TYR A 90 17.19 -1.56 -4.54
CA TYR A 90 18.09 -1.91 -3.44
C TYR A 90 19.22 -0.90 -3.18
N THR A 91 19.16 0.27 -3.81
CA THR A 91 20.17 1.31 -3.60
C THR A 91 19.93 2.01 -2.25
N TYR A 92 20.99 2.25 -1.46
CA TYR A 92 20.89 2.87 -0.13
C TYR A 92 20.12 4.20 -0.10
N LYS A 93 20.27 5.04 -1.14
CA LYS A 93 19.54 6.31 -1.31
C LYS A 93 18.38 6.22 -2.32
N SER A 94 17.85 5.02 -2.56
CA SER A 94 16.78 4.81 -3.52
C SER A 94 15.56 5.68 -3.20
N ASN A 95 14.84 6.08 -4.25
CA ASN A 95 13.54 6.72 -4.16
C ASN A 95 12.39 5.70 -3.99
N VAL A 96 12.71 4.44 -3.67
CA VAL A 96 11.73 3.37 -3.43
C VAL A 96 11.65 3.05 -1.92
N ARG A 97 10.44 2.85 -1.40
CA ARG A 97 10.19 2.47 0.00
C ARG A 97 9.23 1.30 0.09
N ILE A 98 9.40 0.48 1.12
CA ILE A 98 8.47 -0.59 1.45
C ILE A 98 7.21 0.01 2.06
N LEU A 99 6.05 -0.32 1.48
CA LEU A 99 4.73 0.02 1.99
C LEU A 99 4.23 -1.07 2.94
N SER A 100 4.38 -2.34 2.55
CA SER A 100 4.00 -3.50 3.37
C SER A 100 4.85 -4.73 3.02
N ILE A 101 4.90 -5.68 3.95
CA ILE A 101 5.51 -7.00 3.78
C ILE A 101 4.48 -8.03 4.24
N GLU A 102 4.22 -9.02 3.41
CA GLU A 102 3.50 -10.24 3.77
C GLU A 102 4.50 -11.38 3.81
N GLU A 103 4.87 -11.77 5.03
CA GLU A 103 5.91 -12.77 5.28
C GLU A 103 5.38 -14.17 5.00
N ASN A 104 6.03 -14.92 4.10
CA ASN A 104 5.83 -16.35 3.93
C ASN A 104 7.15 -17.12 4.12
N PRO A 105 7.11 -18.45 4.31
CA PRO A 105 8.29 -19.25 4.67
C PRO A 105 9.47 -19.20 3.69
N HIS A 106 9.20 -19.06 2.38
CA HIS A 106 10.22 -19.07 1.33
C HIS A 106 10.40 -17.72 0.66
N TYR A 107 9.29 -17.01 0.43
CA TYR A 107 9.29 -15.71 -0.23
C TYR A 107 8.33 -14.76 0.47
N HIS A 108 8.81 -13.58 0.80
CA HIS A 108 8.00 -12.49 1.29
C HIS A 108 7.39 -11.75 0.10
N TYR A 109 6.09 -11.46 0.15
CA TYR A 109 5.47 -10.55 -0.80
C TYR A 109 5.64 -9.12 -0.30
N VAL A 110 6.49 -8.34 -0.96
CA VAL A 110 6.79 -6.97 -0.58
C VAL A 110 6.09 -6.02 -1.52
N THR A 111 5.31 -5.10 -0.95
CA THR A 111 4.74 -3.97 -1.71
C THR A 111 5.65 -2.77 -1.56
N TYR A 112 6.12 -2.25 -2.69
CA TYR A 112 6.96 -1.08 -2.82
C TYR A 112 6.17 0.12 -3.33
N GLY A 113 6.61 1.31 -2.93
CA GLY A 113 6.14 2.59 -3.44
C GLY A 113 7.33 3.48 -3.81
N CYS A 114 7.31 4.06 -5.01
CA CYS A 114 8.35 4.97 -5.49
C CYS A 114 7.89 6.43 -5.44
N ARG A 115 8.84 7.37 -5.27
CA ARG A 115 8.59 8.81 -5.34
C ARG A 115 7.95 9.26 -6.66
N CYS A 116 8.11 8.49 -7.74
CA CYS A 116 7.44 8.75 -9.02
C CYS A 116 5.93 8.45 -9.01
N GLY A 117 5.37 7.96 -7.89
CA GLY A 117 3.95 7.65 -7.73
C GLY A 117 3.60 6.18 -7.97
N GLN A 118 4.53 5.38 -8.49
CA GLN A 118 4.27 3.96 -8.76
C GLN A 118 4.23 3.12 -7.48
N VAL A 119 3.27 2.19 -7.42
CA VAL A 119 3.13 1.17 -6.39
C VAL A 119 3.15 -0.20 -7.05
N PHE A 120 4.05 -1.07 -6.62
CA PHE A 120 4.29 -2.36 -7.26
C PHE A 120 4.71 -3.42 -6.23
N GLY A 121 4.43 -4.68 -6.52
CA GLY A 121 4.77 -5.82 -5.68
C GLY A 121 5.98 -6.55 -6.24
N LYS A 122 6.73 -7.22 -5.37
CA LYS A 122 7.79 -8.14 -5.76
C LYS A 122 7.90 -9.26 -4.71
N TRP A 123 8.27 -10.44 -5.17
CA TRP A 123 8.57 -11.56 -4.29
C TRP A 123 10.06 -11.49 -3.93
N GLU A 124 10.32 -11.31 -2.64
CA GLU A 124 11.67 -11.25 -2.07
C GLU A 124 11.96 -12.57 -1.35
N PRO A 125 13.17 -13.14 -1.45
CA PRO A 125 13.51 -14.34 -0.69
C PRO A 125 13.42 -14.08 0.82
N ALA A 126 12.91 -15.06 1.57
CA ALA A 126 13.00 -15.03 3.02
C ALA A 126 14.47 -15.17 3.45
N ALA A 127 14.89 -14.42 4.47
CA ALA A 127 16.28 -14.41 4.92
C ALA A 127 16.79 -15.84 5.21
N GLY A 128 17.94 -16.21 4.62
CA GLY A 128 18.56 -17.54 4.77
C GLY A 128 18.49 -18.45 3.55
N GLN A 129 17.92 -18.01 2.43
CA GLN A 129 18.02 -18.70 1.14
C GLN A 129 18.79 -17.84 0.13
N GLU A 130 20.12 -17.81 0.27
CA GLU A 130 21.00 -17.43 -0.83
C GLU A 130 21.09 -18.63 -1.80
N HIS A 131 20.89 -18.38 -3.09
CA HIS A 131 21.09 -19.38 -4.15
C HIS A 131 22.57 -19.54 -4.49
#